data_AF-A0A7S2EY14-F1
#
_entry.id   AF-A0A7S2EY14-F1
#
_cell.length_a   1.000
_cell.length_b   1.000
_cell.length_c   1.000
_cell.angle_alpha   90.00
_cell.angle_beta   90.00
_cell.angle_gamma   90.00
#
_symmetry.space_group_name_H-M   'P 1'
#
loop_
_entity.id
_entity.type
_entity.pdbx_description
1 polymer ?
#
loop_
_entity_poly.entity_id
_entity_poly.type
_entity_poly.pdbx_seq_one_letter_code
_entity_poly.pdbx_strand_id
1 'polypeptide(L)'
;FALRPFPGCPVRSQSDNDIYDGVLCPQDLVNMVEAAGFDVDAPTLTRFVMANTRDLELVILMNAISTSCKLITSAVQRAGVAKLYGLAGEMNSTGDDQKKLDVMSNDMMINALVNSGVCSVLVSEENEEPIIVPKEKAGKFCVAFDPLDGSSNIDCNVSVGTIFSVYEKKADSEGTEEDLLRSGADCVCAGYCVYSSAVELVFTFQGGDVHGFCLDPSVGEFVHTRPKMLFPEDGGKKIFSCNEGNVNYWDQPIQDAVAEFKKGP
;
A
#
# COMPACT_ATOMS: atom_id res chain seq x y z
N PHE A 1 -50.43 -9.04 0.54
CA PHE A 1 -50.16 -9.63 -0.78
C PHE A 1 -49.42 -10.93 -0.57
N ALA A 2 -50.14 -12.04 -0.76
CA ALA A 2 -49.68 -13.40 -0.47
C ALA A 2 -48.71 -13.91 -1.56
N LEU A 3 -47.70 -14.65 -1.11
CA LEU A 3 -46.72 -15.36 -1.92
C LEU A 3 -47.41 -16.46 -2.75
N ARG A 4 -47.11 -16.54 -4.05
CA ARG A 4 -47.40 -17.72 -4.87
C ARG A 4 -46.13 -18.58 -4.99
N PRO A 5 -46.21 -19.92 -4.93
CA PRO A 5 -45.06 -20.79 -5.18
C PRO A 5 -44.81 -20.94 -6.69
N PHE A 6 -43.55 -20.93 -7.10
CA PHE A 6 -43.14 -21.33 -8.44
C PHE A 6 -43.27 -22.85 -8.63
N PRO A 7 -43.72 -23.35 -9.79
CA PRO A 7 -43.92 -24.78 -10.04
C PRO A 7 -42.62 -25.52 -10.38
N GLY A 8 -42.58 -26.77 -9.91
CA GLY A 8 -41.70 -27.91 -10.22
C GLY A 8 -40.55 -27.74 -11.22
N CYS A 9 -39.34 -28.01 -10.72
CA CYS A 9 -38.16 -28.31 -11.53
C CYS A 9 -38.35 -29.69 -12.23
N PRO A 10 -38.23 -29.78 -13.57
CA PRO A 10 -38.19 -31.08 -14.24
C PRO A 10 -36.77 -31.66 -14.14
N VAL A 11 -36.67 -32.86 -13.59
CA VAL A 11 -35.46 -33.69 -13.68
C VAL A 11 -35.27 -34.05 -15.15
N ARG A 12 -34.17 -33.62 -15.78
CA ARG A 12 -33.79 -34.04 -17.13
C ARG A 12 -32.51 -34.86 -17.10
N SER A 13 -32.60 -35.98 -17.80
CA SER A 13 -31.60 -37.04 -18.00
C SER A 13 -30.36 -36.57 -18.77
N GLN A 14 -29.23 -37.20 -18.45
CA GLN A 14 -27.93 -37.08 -19.13
C GLN A 14 -28.02 -37.32 -20.64
N SER A 15 -27.50 -36.38 -21.44
CA SER A 15 -26.65 -36.63 -22.62
C SER A 15 -26.27 -35.30 -23.32
N ASP A 16 -24.96 -35.13 -23.55
CA ASP A 16 -24.27 -34.39 -24.62
C ASP A 16 -24.10 -32.85 -24.59
N ASN A 17 -22.82 -32.49 -24.43
CA ASN A 17 -21.99 -31.40 -24.97
C ASN A 17 -22.35 -29.90 -24.87
N ASP A 18 -21.43 -29.24 -24.15
CA ASP A 18 -20.70 -28.01 -24.46
C ASP A 18 -21.37 -26.63 -24.36
N ILE A 19 -20.55 -25.74 -23.76
CA ILE A 19 -20.60 -24.27 -23.77
C ILE A 19 -21.64 -23.70 -22.79
N TYR A 20 -21.19 -23.38 -21.56
CA TYR A 20 -21.67 -22.34 -20.60
C TYR A 20 -21.44 -22.72 -19.12
N ASP A 21 -20.36 -23.43 -18.76
CA ASP A 21 -20.00 -23.72 -17.35
C ASP A 21 -19.06 -22.67 -16.75
N GLY A 22 -19.55 -21.43 -16.63
CA GLY A 22 -18.79 -20.32 -16.03
C GLY A 22 -19.58 -19.43 -15.08
N VAL A 23 -20.82 -19.79 -14.76
CA VAL A 23 -21.62 -19.06 -13.76
C VAL A 23 -21.53 -19.83 -12.46
N LEU A 24 -20.68 -19.36 -11.54
CA LEU A 24 -20.66 -19.84 -10.16
C LEU A 24 -22.10 -19.85 -9.63
N CYS A 25 -22.56 -21.01 -9.15
CA CYS A 25 -23.87 -21.11 -8.53
C CYS A 25 -23.92 -20.13 -7.35
N PRO A 26 -25.05 -19.46 -7.06
CA PRO A 26 -25.20 -18.66 -5.83
C PRO A 26 -24.81 -19.45 -4.57
N GLN A 27 -25.00 -20.77 -4.59
CA GLN A 27 -24.55 -21.65 -3.51
C GLN A 27 -23.03 -21.82 -3.48
N ASP A 28 -22.33 -21.80 -4.61
CA ASP A 28 -20.86 -21.82 -4.66
C ASP A 28 -20.26 -20.48 -4.16
N LEU A 29 -20.92 -19.36 -4.47
CA LEU A 29 -20.61 -18.05 -3.90
C LEU A 29 -20.86 -18.02 -2.38
N VAL A 30 -21.98 -18.55 -1.90
CA VAL A 30 -22.27 -18.68 -0.46
C VAL A 30 -21.27 -19.61 0.22
N ASN A 31 -20.94 -20.74 -0.39
CA ASN A 31 -19.95 -21.69 0.14
C ASN A 31 -18.52 -21.11 0.12
N MET A 32 -18.18 -20.25 -0.86
CA MET A 32 -16.91 -19.49 -0.89
C MET A 32 -16.87 -18.44 0.22
N VAL A 33 -17.98 -17.75 0.48
CA VAL A 33 -18.11 -16.77 1.57
C VAL A 33 -18.09 -17.49 2.94
N GLU A 34 -18.66 -18.69 3.06
CA GLU A 34 -18.62 -19.52 4.27
C GLU A 34 -17.24 -20.19 4.49
N ALA A 35 -16.51 -20.53 3.42
CA ALA A 35 -15.13 -21.03 3.50
C ALA A 35 -14.11 -19.93 3.82
N ALA A 36 -14.43 -18.67 3.50
CA ALA A 36 -13.67 -17.47 3.89
C ALA A 36 -14.03 -16.99 5.30
N GLY A 37 -14.10 -17.93 6.27
CA GLY A 37 -14.36 -17.61 7.67
C GLY A 37 -13.41 -16.54 8.16
N PHE A 38 -13.96 -15.49 8.78
CA PHE A 38 -13.18 -14.43 9.40
C PHE A 38 -12.23 -15.06 10.43
N ASP A 39 -10.93 -15.05 10.15
CA ASP A 39 -9.92 -15.59 11.05
C ASP A 39 -9.83 -14.70 12.30
N VAL A 40 -10.45 -15.16 13.37
CA VAL A 40 -10.49 -14.45 14.66
C VAL A 40 -9.13 -14.39 15.36
N ASP A 41 -8.13 -15.15 14.92
CA ASP A 41 -6.75 -15.11 15.43
C ASP A 41 -5.77 -14.47 14.43
N ALA A 42 -6.26 -13.88 13.34
CA ALA A 42 -5.41 -13.19 12.38
C ALA A 42 -4.59 -12.09 13.09
N PRO A 43 -3.24 -12.11 12.99
CA PRO A 43 -2.42 -11.16 13.72
C PRO A 43 -2.59 -9.75 13.15
N THR A 44 -2.67 -8.76 14.03
CA THR A 44 -2.51 -7.35 13.62
C THR A 44 -1.06 -7.09 13.20
N LEU A 45 -0.82 -6.02 12.46
CA LEU A 45 0.53 -5.56 12.10
C LEU A 45 1.45 -5.49 13.33
N THR A 46 0.99 -4.87 14.42
CA THR A 46 1.77 -4.76 15.65
C THR A 46 2.11 -6.13 16.23
N ARG A 47 1.13 -7.04 16.35
CA ARG A 47 1.36 -8.41 16.85
C ARG A 47 2.35 -9.15 15.97
N PHE A 48 2.22 -9.02 14.65
CA PHE A 48 3.11 -9.66 13.70
C PHE A 48 4.55 -9.14 13.83
N VAL A 49 4.76 -7.82 13.84
CA VAL A 49 6.09 -7.22 13.96
C VAL A 49 6.72 -7.65 15.28
N MET A 50 6.00 -7.54 16.41
CA MET A 50 6.50 -7.97 17.73
C MET A 50 6.91 -9.46 17.79
N ALA A 51 6.21 -10.32 17.05
CA ALA A 51 6.53 -11.75 17.01
C ALA A 51 7.74 -12.06 16.11
N ASN A 52 8.06 -11.20 15.14
CA ASN A 52 9.08 -11.44 14.11
C ASN A 52 10.33 -10.56 14.25
N THR A 53 10.36 -9.61 15.20
CA THR A 53 11.57 -8.87 15.54
C THR A 53 11.82 -8.85 17.05
N ARG A 54 13.09 -8.79 17.45
CA ARG A 54 13.50 -8.51 18.83
C ARG A 54 13.75 -7.01 19.06
N ASP A 55 13.71 -6.23 17.99
CA ASP A 55 13.95 -4.80 18.03
C ASP A 55 12.67 -4.04 18.40
N LEU A 56 12.56 -3.64 19.66
CA LEU A 56 11.40 -2.88 20.16
C LEU A 56 11.26 -1.50 19.51
N GLU A 57 12.38 -0.89 19.10
CA GLU A 57 12.33 0.41 18.41
C GLU A 57 11.76 0.25 17.01
N LEU A 58 12.03 -0.88 16.34
CA LEU A 58 11.42 -1.19 15.04
C LEU A 58 9.90 -1.41 15.16
N VAL A 59 9.44 -2.02 16.26
CA VAL A 59 7.99 -2.14 16.56
C VAL A 59 7.36 -0.75 16.68
N ILE A 60 8.01 0.18 17.39
CA ILE A 60 7.55 1.56 17.55
C ILE A 60 7.51 2.26 16.19
N LEU A 61 8.56 2.12 15.38
CA LEU A 61 8.64 2.70 14.04
C LEU A 61 7.51 2.21 13.14
N MET A 62 7.29 0.89 13.07
CA MET A 62 6.23 0.32 12.23
C MET A 62 4.84 0.75 12.69
N ASN A 63 4.62 0.93 14.00
CA ASN A 63 3.38 1.50 14.52
C ASN A 63 3.20 2.98 14.13
N ALA A 64 4.29 3.77 14.11
CA ALA A 64 4.26 5.16 13.65
C ALA A 64 3.89 5.24 12.16
N ILE A 65 4.54 4.44 11.31
CA ILE A 65 4.24 4.32 9.87
C ILE A 65 2.78 3.90 9.67
N SER A 66 2.33 2.86 10.38
CA SER A 66 0.95 2.39 10.33
C SER A 66 -0.06 3.48 10.70
N THR A 67 0.24 4.25 11.74
CA THR A 67 -0.61 5.37 12.17
C THR A 67 -0.69 6.45 11.10
N SER A 68 0.44 6.83 10.49
CA SER A 68 0.46 7.77 9.37
C SER A 68 -0.35 7.27 8.18
N CYS A 69 -0.22 5.99 7.81
CA CYS A 69 -1.02 5.40 6.73
C CYS A 69 -2.53 5.46 7.02
N LYS A 70 -2.95 5.25 8.27
CA LYS A 70 -4.35 5.40 8.69
C LYS A 70 -4.83 6.85 8.61
N LEU A 71 -3.98 7.81 8.98
CA LEU A 71 -4.28 9.24 8.88
C LEU A 71 -4.41 9.68 7.41
N ILE A 72 -3.47 9.27 6.56
CA ILE A 72 -3.47 9.56 5.12
C ILE A 72 -4.68 8.91 4.44
N THR A 73 -4.98 7.65 4.75
CA THR A 73 -6.23 6.98 4.30
C THR A 73 -7.45 7.85 4.60
N SER A 74 -7.53 8.34 5.84
CA SER A 74 -8.61 9.21 6.30
C SER A 74 -8.71 10.50 5.48
N ALA A 75 -7.58 11.10 5.12
CA ALA A 75 -7.51 12.31 4.31
C ALA A 75 -7.90 12.04 2.85
N VAL A 76 -7.30 11.03 2.22
CA VAL A 76 -7.56 10.62 0.83
C VAL A 76 -9.05 10.28 0.64
N GLN A 77 -9.64 9.46 1.52
CA GLN A 77 -11.05 9.07 1.41
C GLN A 77 -12.03 10.23 1.58
N ARG A 78 -11.60 11.31 2.25
CA ARG A 78 -12.42 12.50 2.47
C ARG A 78 -12.07 13.66 1.55
N ALA A 79 -11.04 13.56 0.71
CA ALA A 79 -10.53 14.65 -0.12
C ALA A 79 -11.65 15.38 -0.88
N GLY A 80 -12.52 14.63 -1.57
CA GLY A 80 -13.63 15.21 -2.35
C GLY A 80 -14.76 15.83 -1.53
N VAL A 81 -14.99 15.39 -0.28
CA VAL A 81 -16.12 15.84 0.57
C VAL A 81 -15.71 16.92 1.55
N ALA A 82 -14.54 16.77 2.16
CA ALA A 82 -14.08 17.62 3.26
C ALA A 82 -13.75 19.04 2.81
N LYS A 83 -13.77 19.33 1.50
CA LYS A 83 -13.22 20.57 0.94
C LYS A 83 -11.97 20.94 1.73
N LEU A 84 -10.95 20.08 1.76
CA LEU A 84 -9.69 20.44 2.40
C LEU A 84 -9.04 21.70 1.74
N TYR A 85 -9.69 22.26 0.71
CA TYR A 85 -9.89 23.69 0.45
C TYR A 85 -10.38 24.55 1.64
N GLY A 86 -9.43 25.24 2.28
CA GLY A 86 -9.57 26.55 2.91
C GLY A 86 -10.97 27.09 3.20
N LEU A 87 -11.21 27.39 4.49
CA LEU A 87 -12.21 28.37 4.93
C LEU A 87 -11.89 29.77 4.34
N ALA A 88 -12.17 29.98 3.05
CA ALA A 88 -12.37 31.27 2.41
C ALA A 88 -12.65 31.07 0.90
N GLY A 89 -13.93 31.00 0.52
CA GLY A 89 -14.47 31.74 -0.63
C GLY A 89 -13.95 31.58 -2.06
N GLU A 90 -12.89 30.83 -2.36
CA GLU A 90 -12.37 30.73 -3.73
C GLU A 90 -12.36 29.29 -4.23
N MET A 91 -13.09 29.08 -5.33
CA MET A 91 -13.18 27.82 -6.04
C MET A 91 -11.89 27.67 -6.85
N ASN A 92 -10.84 27.14 -6.24
CA ASN A 92 -9.53 27.03 -6.87
C ASN A 92 -9.49 25.83 -7.84
N SER A 93 -9.15 26.12 -9.08
CA SER A 93 -9.03 25.19 -10.20
C SER A 93 -7.92 24.15 -10.00
N THR A 94 -8.29 22.87 -10.15
CA THR A 94 -7.56 21.70 -10.72
C THR A 94 -6.07 21.46 -10.40
N GLY A 95 -5.53 21.89 -9.26
CA GLY A 95 -4.15 21.53 -8.86
C GLY A 95 -3.78 21.89 -7.43
N ASP A 96 -4.48 22.88 -6.85
CA ASP A 96 -4.25 23.31 -5.46
C ASP A 96 -4.59 22.25 -4.40
N ASP A 97 -5.39 21.26 -4.74
CA ASP A 97 -5.82 20.24 -3.78
C ASP A 97 -4.91 19.03 -3.71
N GLN A 98 -4.33 18.63 -4.84
CA GLN A 98 -3.27 17.63 -4.88
C GLN A 98 -2.12 18.09 -3.97
N LYS A 99 -1.63 19.31 -4.22
CA LYS A 99 -0.58 19.94 -3.41
C LYS A 99 -0.91 20.03 -1.91
N LYS A 100 -2.18 20.16 -1.53
CA LYS A 100 -2.58 20.16 -0.10
C LYS A 100 -2.52 18.77 0.53
N LEU A 101 -2.93 17.75 -0.20
CA LEU A 101 -2.86 16.37 0.28
C LEU A 101 -1.41 15.90 0.37
N ASP A 102 -0.57 16.30 -0.56
CA ASP A 102 0.87 16.06 -0.55
C ASP A 102 1.50 16.65 0.72
N VAL A 103 1.30 17.95 0.95
CA VAL A 103 1.79 18.65 2.16
C VAL A 103 1.23 18.02 3.44
N MET A 104 -0.07 17.70 3.46
CA MET A 104 -0.70 17.09 4.63
C MET A 104 -0.15 15.69 4.93
N SER A 105 0.05 14.87 3.90
CA SER A 105 0.56 13.51 4.04
C SER A 105 2.01 13.52 4.50
N ASN A 106 2.80 14.47 3.96
CA ASN A 106 4.16 14.72 4.40
C ASN A 106 4.21 15.11 5.88
N ASP A 107 3.42 16.10 6.30
CA ASP A 107 3.33 16.53 7.71
C ASP A 107 2.91 15.37 8.63
N MET A 108 1.95 14.54 8.22
CA MET A 108 1.52 13.37 8.98
C MET A 108 2.64 12.35 9.17
N MET A 109 3.43 12.07 8.12
CA MET A 109 4.58 11.16 8.18
C MET A 109 5.69 11.74 9.07
N ILE A 110 6.12 12.99 8.81
CA ILE A 110 7.17 13.65 9.57
C ILE A 110 6.80 13.71 11.05
N ASN A 111 5.59 14.17 11.39
CA ASN A 111 5.17 14.28 12.78
C ASN A 111 5.13 12.93 13.48
N ALA A 112 4.61 11.88 12.85
CA ALA A 112 4.57 10.56 13.47
C ALA A 112 5.99 9.99 13.67
N LEU A 113 6.86 10.11 12.67
CA LEU A 113 8.21 9.57 12.70
C LEU A 113 9.12 10.33 13.67
N VAL A 114 9.07 11.66 13.71
CA VAL A 114 9.82 12.47 14.68
C VAL A 114 9.34 12.18 16.11
N ASN A 115 8.02 12.14 16.33
CA ASN A 115 7.47 11.93 17.67
C ASN A 115 7.51 10.47 18.13
N SER A 116 7.87 9.52 17.25
CA SER A 116 8.14 8.14 17.62
C SER A 116 9.37 8.00 18.53
N GLY A 117 10.31 8.96 18.47
CA GLY A 117 11.56 8.95 19.23
C GLY A 117 12.59 7.92 18.77
N VAL A 118 12.32 7.19 17.67
CA VAL A 118 13.22 6.13 17.16
C VAL A 118 13.91 6.50 15.85
N CYS A 119 13.61 7.66 15.26
CA CYS A 119 14.20 8.15 14.02
C CYS A 119 15.26 9.23 14.25
N SER A 120 16.33 9.24 13.45
CA SER A 120 17.39 10.25 13.44
C SER A 120 17.40 11.13 12.19
N VAL A 121 17.07 10.55 11.02
CA VAL A 121 17.11 11.25 9.73
C VAL A 121 15.90 10.83 8.92
N LEU A 122 15.20 11.81 8.35
CA LEU A 122 14.10 11.55 7.42
C LEU A 122 14.40 12.19 6.06
N VAL A 123 14.10 11.48 4.98
CA VAL A 123 14.13 12.00 3.61
C VAL A 123 12.74 11.81 3.02
N SER A 124 12.12 12.90 2.59
CA SER A 124 10.81 12.90 1.97
C SER A 124 10.94 13.38 0.53
N GLU A 125 10.14 12.83 -0.38
CA GLU A 125 10.01 13.36 -1.74
C GLU A 125 9.61 14.87 -1.73
N GLU A 126 8.82 15.27 -0.73
CA GLU A 126 8.27 16.62 -0.58
C GLU A 126 9.21 17.64 0.09
N ASN A 127 10.43 17.22 0.45
CA ASN A 127 11.42 18.07 1.11
C ASN A 127 12.74 18.08 0.33
N GLU A 128 13.19 19.27 -0.08
CA GLU A 128 14.48 19.43 -0.78
C GLU A 128 15.67 18.97 0.06
N GLU A 129 15.61 19.21 1.38
CA GLU A 129 16.69 18.91 2.32
C GLU A 129 16.27 17.81 3.32
N PRO A 130 17.19 16.93 3.73
CA PRO A 130 16.95 15.94 4.76
C PRO A 130 16.53 16.57 6.09
N ILE A 131 15.56 15.95 6.75
CA ILE A 131 15.07 16.37 8.06
C ILE A 131 15.91 15.66 9.12
N ILE A 132 16.80 16.42 9.76
CA ILE A 132 17.64 15.91 10.85
C ILE A 132 16.87 16.05 12.16
N VAL A 133 16.60 14.92 12.82
CA VAL A 133 15.90 14.90 14.11
C VAL A 133 16.84 15.42 15.19
N PRO A 134 16.41 16.37 16.05
CA PRO A 134 17.24 16.86 17.14
C PRO A 134 17.74 15.73 18.04
N LYS A 135 19.00 15.80 18.49
CA LYS A 135 19.68 14.70 19.21
C LYS A 135 18.90 14.18 20.42
N GLU A 136 18.21 15.06 21.13
CA GLU A 136 17.39 14.74 22.30
C GLU A 136 16.13 13.93 21.98
N LYS A 137 15.73 13.87 20.71
CA LYS A 137 14.59 13.08 20.19
C LYS A 137 15.02 12.01 19.19
N ALA A 138 16.30 11.99 18.82
CA ALA A 138 16.80 11.14 17.75
C ALA A 138 16.97 9.69 18.23
N GLY A 139 16.48 8.75 17.44
CA GLY A 139 16.74 7.32 17.62
C GLY A 139 17.77 6.79 16.63
N LYS A 140 17.68 5.49 16.33
CA LYS A 140 18.65 4.81 15.48
C LYS A 140 18.22 4.63 14.02
N PHE A 141 16.96 4.91 13.67
CA PHE A 141 16.49 4.66 12.30
C PHE A 141 16.57 5.89 11.41
N CYS A 142 16.96 5.68 10.17
CA CYS A 142 16.83 6.67 9.10
C CYS A 142 15.74 6.19 8.14
N VAL A 143 14.82 7.06 7.76
CA VAL A 143 13.65 6.68 6.97
C VAL A 143 13.57 7.55 5.72
N ALA A 144 13.57 6.92 4.54
CA ALA A 144 13.23 7.59 3.30
C ALA A 144 11.82 7.19 2.87
N PHE A 145 10.98 8.16 2.49
CA PHE A 145 9.60 7.90 2.13
C PHE A 145 9.07 8.84 1.03
N ASP A 146 8.12 8.32 0.27
CA ASP A 146 7.18 9.10 -0.54
C ASP A 146 5.84 9.10 0.20
N PRO A 147 5.40 10.25 0.74
CA PRO A 147 4.19 10.30 1.55
C PRO A 147 2.92 10.04 0.73
N LEU A 148 2.89 10.37 -0.56
CA LEU A 148 1.70 10.23 -1.41
C LEU A 148 2.06 10.00 -2.89
N ASP A 149 2.57 8.80 -3.20
CA ASP A 149 2.88 8.37 -4.56
C ASP A 149 1.62 8.35 -5.44
N GLY A 150 1.78 8.88 -6.65
CA GLY A 150 0.70 8.97 -7.64
C GLY A 150 -0.33 10.05 -7.34
N SER A 151 -0.02 11.07 -6.51
CA SER A 151 -0.92 12.16 -6.14
C SER A 151 -1.61 12.85 -7.34
N SER A 152 -0.93 12.94 -8.48
CA SER A 152 -1.49 13.40 -9.75
C SER A 152 -2.76 12.65 -10.22
N ASN A 153 -2.99 11.43 -9.73
CA ASN A 153 -4.15 10.62 -10.07
C ASN A 153 -5.32 10.74 -9.08
N ILE A 154 -5.18 11.54 -8.02
CA ILE A 154 -6.22 11.71 -6.98
C ILE A 154 -7.50 12.28 -7.58
N ASP A 155 -7.40 13.27 -8.47
CA ASP A 155 -8.57 13.88 -9.10
C ASP A 155 -9.36 12.89 -9.98
N CYS A 156 -8.69 11.84 -10.44
CA CYS A 156 -9.28 10.76 -11.23
C CYS A 156 -9.80 9.61 -10.35
N ASN A 157 -9.70 9.70 -9.02
CA ASN A 157 -10.04 8.64 -8.06
C ASN A 157 -9.34 7.30 -8.36
N VAL A 158 -8.11 7.35 -8.87
CA VAL A 158 -7.27 6.15 -9.04
C VAL A 158 -6.55 5.86 -7.72
N SER A 159 -6.01 4.65 -7.61
CA SER A 159 -5.23 4.26 -6.43
C SER A 159 -3.95 5.09 -6.32
N VAL A 160 -3.66 5.52 -5.10
CA VAL A 160 -2.43 6.21 -4.70
C VAL A 160 -1.81 5.47 -3.52
N GLY A 161 -0.61 5.85 -3.07
CA GLY A 161 0.04 5.12 -1.99
C GLY A 161 1.08 5.91 -1.21
N THR A 162 1.67 5.28 -0.21
CA THR A 162 2.85 5.77 0.49
C THR A 162 3.94 4.71 0.32
N ILE A 163 5.16 5.11 0.02
CA ILE A 163 6.31 4.21 -0.10
C ILE A 163 7.29 4.55 1.00
N PHE A 164 7.93 3.56 1.62
CA PHE A 164 8.93 3.80 2.65
C PHE A 164 10.06 2.77 2.63
N SER A 165 11.22 3.22 3.07
CA SER A 165 12.40 2.40 3.33
C SER A 165 13.05 2.83 4.63
N VAL A 166 13.53 1.85 5.39
CA VAL A 166 14.11 2.05 6.73
C VAL A 166 15.52 1.51 6.71
N TYR A 167 16.44 2.33 7.18
CA TYR A 167 17.83 2.00 7.41
C TYR A 167 18.14 2.16 8.90
N GLU A 168 19.09 1.38 9.39
CA GLU A 168 19.72 1.68 10.67
C GLU A 168 20.87 2.67 10.43
N LYS A 169 20.90 3.72 11.25
CA LYS A 169 21.96 4.74 11.28
C LYS A 169 23.32 4.06 11.42
N LYS A 170 24.34 4.54 10.71
CA LYS A 170 25.69 3.98 10.80
C LYS A 170 26.22 4.11 12.23
N ALA A 171 27.03 3.14 12.64
CA ALA A 171 27.74 3.21 13.91
C ALA A 171 28.52 4.53 14.00
N ASP A 172 28.47 5.16 15.17
CA ASP A 172 29.12 6.45 15.47
C ASP A 172 28.59 7.66 14.66
N SER A 173 27.55 7.50 13.84
CA SER A 173 26.90 8.63 13.18
C SER A 173 25.99 9.39 14.14
N GLU A 174 26.04 10.72 14.04
CA GLU A 174 25.14 11.64 14.73
C GLU A 174 23.82 11.87 13.96
N GLY A 175 23.66 11.23 12.80
CA GLY A 175 22.50 11.37 11.92
C GLY A 175 22.79 12.38 10.81
N THR A 176 23.14 11.88 9.63
CA THR A 176 23.35 12.69 8.42
C THR A 176 22.70 12.03 7.21
N GLU A 177 22.61 12.76 6.10
CA GLU A 177 22.09 12.22 4.84
C GLU A 177 22.87 10.98 4.34
N GLU A 178 24.16 10.91 4.66
CA GLU A 178 25.04 9.78 4.34
C GLU A 178 24.60 8.46 5.00
N ASP A 179 23.76 8.52 6.04
CA ASP A 179 23.14 7.33 6.62
C ASP A 179 22.07 6.70 5.72
N LEU A 180 21.55 7.45 4.74
CA LEU A 180 20.56 7.02 3.75
C LEU A 180 21.12 6.85 2.33
N LEU A 181 22.24 7.51 2.00
CA LEU A 181 22.93 7.36 0.70
C LEU A 181 23.66 6.00 0.61
N ARG A 182 22.87 4.93 0.62
CA ARG A 182 23.31 3.53 0.71
C ARG A 182 22.56 2.68 -0.30
N SER A 183 23.04 1.45 -0.48
CA SER A 183 22.34 0.46 -1.31
C SER A 183 20.99 0.08 -0.68
N GLY A 184 19.95 -0.12 -1.49
CA GLY A 184 18.67 -0.65 -0.99
C GLY A 184 18.78 -2.05 -0.37
N ALA A 185 19.88 -2.77 -0.62
CA ALA A 185 20.18 -4.03 0.08
C ALA A 185 20.45 -3.83 1.59
N ASP A 186 20.79 -2.61 2.01
CA ASP A 186 21.04 -2.25 3.41
C ASP A 186 19.77 -1.88 4.18
N CYS A 187 18.61 -1.81 3.51
CA CYS A 187 17.33 -1.57 4.18
C CYS A 187 17.06 -2.67 5.22
N VAL A 188 16.78 -2.29 6.45
CA VAL A 188 16.34 -3.22 7.50
C VAL A 188 14.87 -3.61 7.34
N CYS A 189 14.08 -2.71 6.74
CA CYS A 189 12.68 -2.89 6.41
C CYS A 189 12.31 -1.96 5.25
N ALA A 190 11.43 -2.40 4.35
CA ALA A 190 10.86 -1.55 3.31
C ALA A 190 9.45 -2.01 2.95
N GLY A 191 8.63 -1.10 2.45
CA GLY A 191 7.25 -1.40 2.11
C GLY A 191 6.52 -0.24 1.48
N TYR A 192 5.24 -0.46 1.26
CA TYR A 192 4.31 0.55 0.77
C TYR A 192 2.92 0.32 1.36
N CYS A 193 2.10 1.36 1.36
CA CYS A 193 0.67 1.30 1.67
C CYS A 193 -0.11 1.80 0.46
N VAL A 194 -1.05 1.01 -0.04
CA VAL A 194 -1.92 1.40 -1.16
C VAL A 194 -3.26 1.88 -0.61
N TYR A 195 -3.68 3.07 -1.01
CA TYR A 195 -4.97 3.68 -0.70
C TYR A 195 -5.91 3.49 -1.89
N SER A 196 -6.70 2.41 -1.86
CA SER A 196 -7.64 2.06 -2.93
C SER A 196 -9.01 1.67 -2.35
N SER A 197 -9.81 0.93 -3.13
CA SER A 197 -11.06 0.30 -2.68
C SER A 197 -10.91 -0.48 -1.37
N ALA A 198 -9.74 -1.09 -1.15
CA ALA A 198 -9.25 -1.52 0.15
C ALA A 198 -7.88 -0.86 0.39
N VAL A 199 -7.50 -0.73 1.66
CA VAL A 199 -6.20 -0.20 2.05
C VAL A 199 -5.30 -1.36 2.47
N GLU A 200 -4.18 -1.53 1.78
CA GLU A 200 -3.26 -2.64 2.01
C GLU A 200 -1.85 -2.11 2.28
N LEU A 201 -1.29 -2.46 3.44
CA LEU A 201 0.11 -2.22 3.78
C LEU A 201 0.90 -3.50 3.50
N VAL A 202 1.89 -3.40 2.62
CA VAL A 202 2.78 -4.49 2.23
C VAL A 202 4.20 -4.14 2.63
N PHE A 203 4.89 -5.02 3.34
CA PHE A 203 6.29 -4.78 3.71
C PHE A 203 7.09 -6.08 3.83
N THR A 204 8.41 -5.92 3.90
CA THR A 204 9.37 -6.99 4.16
C THR A 204 10.49 -6.50 5.08
N PHE A 205 11.06 -7.43 5.86
CA PHE A 205 12.31 -7.22 6.58
C PHE A 205 13.50 -7.60 5.70
N GLN A 206 14.69 -7.13 6.04
CA GLN A 206 15.91 -7.54 5.36
C GLN A 206 16.07 -9.07 5.33
N GLY A 207 16.08 -9.65 4.12
CA GLY A 207 16.18 -11.10 3.92
C GLY A 207 14.94 -11.90 4.33
N GLY A 208 13.81 -11.24 4.60
CA GLY A 208 12.56 -11.87 5.00
C GLY A 208 11.57 -12.11 3.85
N ASP A 209 10.46 -12.74 4.19
CA ASP A 209 9.29 -12.89 3.31
C ASP A 209 8.53 -11.55 3.16
N VAL A 210 7.72 -11.43 2.11
CA VAL A 210 6.82 -10.27 1.91
C VAL A 210 5.46 -10.55 2.56
N HIS A 211 4.92 -9.60 3.31
CA HIS A 211 3.65 -9.74 4.01
C HIS A 211 2.70 -8.58 3.70
N GLY A 212 1.42 -8.90 3.44
CA GLY A 212 0.37 -7.92 3.18
C GLY A 212 -0.69 -7.90 4.29
N PHE A 213 -1.07 -6.69 4.69
CA PHE A 213 -2.02 -6.41 5.76
C PHE A 213 -3.13 -5.51 5.24
N CYS A 214 -4.38 -5.91 5.39
CA CYS A 214 -5.52 -5.08 5.02
C CYS A 214 -6.00 -4.26 6.23
N LEU A 215 -6.26 -2.98 6.04
CA LEU A 215 -6.89 -2.15 7.06
C LEU A 215 -8.36 -2.56 7.22
N ASP A 216 -8.74 -2.93 8.44
CA ASP A 216 -10.14 -3.00 8.84
C ASP A 216 -10.57 -1.62 9.37
N PRO A 217 -11.43 -0.88 8.63
CA PRO A 217 -11.84 0.47 9.03
C PRO A 217 -12.76 0.49 10.25
N SER A 218 -13.39 -0.64 10.62
CA SER A 218 -14.30 -0.71 11.77
C SER A 218 -13.57 -0.66 13.11
N VAL A 219 -12.36 -1.23 13.16
CA VAL A 219 -11.49 -1.24 14.35
C VAL A 219 -10.27 -0.34 14.19
N GLY A 220 -9.92 0.05 12.96
CA GLY A 220 -8.77 0.90 12.66
C GLY A 220 -7.44 0.17 12.77
N GLU A 221 -7.39 -1.12 12.44
CA GLU A 221 -6.20 -1.97 12.55
C GLU A 221 -5.86 -2.66 11.23
N PHE A 222 -4.56 -2.78 10.95
CA PHE A 222 -4.06 -3.57 9.83
C PHE A 222 -4.01 -5.04 10.23
N VAL A 223 -4.84 -5.85 9.60
CA VAL A 223 -4.96 -7.30 9.85
C VAL A 223 -4.17 -8.06 8.80
N HIS A 224 -3.41 -9.08 9.22
CA HIS A 224 -2.60 -9.88 8.32
C HIS A 224 -3.48 -10.73 7.41
N THR A 225 -3.50 -10.42 6.12
CA THR A 225 -4.37 -11.09 5.13
C THR A 225 -3.58 -11.87 4.09
N ARG A 226 -2.31 -11.51 3.86
CA ARG A 226 -1.45 -12.14 2.86
C ARG A 226 -0.11 -12.56 3.47
N PRO A 227 0.02 -13.81 3.96
CA PRO A 227 1.29 -14.35 4.41
C PRO A 227 2.20 -14.70 3.23
N LYS A 228 3.50 -14.39 3.34
CA LYS A 228 4.57 -14.90 2.45
C LYS A 228 4.22 -14.76 0.97
N MET A 229 3.97 -13.54 0.55
CA MET A 229 3.63 -13.22 -0.84
C MET A 229 4.80 -13.60 -1.75
N LEU A 230 4.51 -14.45 -2.74
CA LEU A 230 5.42 -14.88 -3.77
C LEU A 230 4.81 -14.59 -5.14
N PHE A 231 5.66 -14.42 -6.16
CA PHE A 231 5.19 -14.47 -7.53
C PHE A 231 4.67 -15.89 -7.86
N PRO A 232 3.65 -16.03 -8.72
CA PRO A 232 3.17 -17.34 -9.16
C PRO A 232 4.28 -18.15 -9.84
N GLU A 233 4.45 -19.42 -9.46
CA GLU A 233 5.50 -20.30 -10.00
C GLU A 233 5.37 -20.55 -11.51
N ASP A 234 4.15 -20.50 -12.04
CA ASP A 234 3.83 -20.66 -13.46
C ASP A 234 3.90 -19.34 -14.26
N GLY A 235 4.40 -18.27 -13.63
CA GLY A 235 4.45 -16.92 -14.20
C GLY A 235 3.13 -16.15 -14.13
N GLY A 236 2.03 -16.79 -13.71
CA GLY A 236 0.74 -16.16 -13.49
C GLY A 236 0.14 -15.50 -14.74
N LYS A 237 -0.57 -14.39 -14.54
CA LYS A 237 -1.18 -13.64 -15.64
C LYS A 237 -0.09 -12.89 -16.41
N LYS A 238 -0.09 -13.07 -17.75
CA LYS A 238 0.81 -12.35 -18.66
C LYS A 238 0.35 -10.90 -18.84
N ILE A 239 0.88 -10.00 -18.03
CA ILE A 239 0.58 -8.57 -18.05
C ILE A 239 1.91 -7.81 -18.12
N PHE A 240 2.01 -6.82 -19.00
CA PHE A 240 3.07 -5.81 -18.97
C PHE A 240 2.45 -4.45 -18.63
N SER A 241 3.19 -3.60 -17.93
CA SER A 241 2.74 -2.26 -17.55
C SER A 241 3.81 -1.25 -17.96
N CYS A 242 3.44 -0.32 -18.83
CA CYS A 242 4.29 0.79 -19.27
C CYS A 242 3.44 1.95 -19.80
N ASN A 243 4.02 3.15 -19.87
CA ASN A 243 3.40 4.29 -20.53
C ASN A 243 3.83 4.36 -22.00
N GLU A 244 3.08 3.71 -22.89
CA GLU A 244 3.37 3.68 -24.33
C GLU A 244 3.35 5.05 -25.02
N GLY A 245 2.80 6.09 -24.39
CA GLY A 245 2.91 7.46 -24.87
C GLY A 245 4.36 7.94 -25.03
N ASN A 246 5.30 7.29 -24.33
CA ASN A 246 6.73 7.60 -24.38
C ASN A 246 7.53 6.77 -25.38
N VAL A 247 6.89 5.97 -26.26
CA VAL A 247 7.58 5.04 -27.18
C VAL A 247 8.69 5.69 -28.01
N ASN A 248 8.51 6.93 -28.44
CA ASN A 248 9.50 7.67 -29.25
C ASN A 248 10.78 8.03 -28.48
N TYR A 249 10.77 7.91 -27.15
CA TYR A 249 11.90 8.19 -26.26
C TYR A 249 12.55 6.93 -25.70
N TRP A 250 12.00 5.76 -25.99
CA TRP A 250 12.53 4.49 -25.50
C TRP A 250 13.77 4.07 -26.29
N ASP A 251 14.68 3.40 -25.60
CA ASP A 251 15.79 2.73 -26.26
C ASP A 251 15.31 1.48 -27.02
N GLN A 252 16.17 0.97 -27.91
CA GLN A 252 15.81 -0.18 -28.75
C GLN A 252 15.43 -1.43 -27.92
N PRO A 253 16.16 -1.78 -26.82
CA PRO A 253 15.79 -2.94 -26.00
C PRO A 253 14.36 -2.88 -25.43
N ILE A 254 13.90 -1.72 -24.95
CA ILE A 254 12.54 -1.58 -24.43
C ILE A 254 11.52 -1.71 -25.57
N GLN A 255 11.77 -1.09 -26.72
CA GLN A 255 10.89 -1.20 -27.88
C GLN A 255 10.74 -2.65 -28.34
N ASP A 256 11.85 -3.39 -28.41
CA ASP A 256 11.86 -4.79 -28.81
C ASP A 256 11.09 -5.67 -27.81
N ALA A 257 11.30 -5.47 -26.51
CA ALA A 257 10.61 -6.19 -25.45
C ALA A 257 9.08 -5.95 -25.47
N VAL A 258 8.65 -4.68 -25.58
CA VAL A 258 7.22 -4.35 -25.66
C VAL A 258 6.60 -4.90 -26.95
N ALA A 259 7.32 -4.85 -28.07
CA ALA A 259 6.87 -5.45 -29.31
C ALA A 259 6.73 -6.98 -29.18
N GLU A 260 7.60 -7.64 -28.42
CA GLU A 260 7.47 -9.06 -28.08
C GLU A 260 6.24 -9.33 -27.21
N PHE A 261 6.02 -8.58 -26.13
CA PHE A 261 4.88 -8.78 -25.23
C PHE A 261 3.53 -8.62 -25.96
N LYS A 262 3.46 -7.70 -26.92
CA LYS A 262 2.25 -7.46 -27.75
C LYS A 262 1.93 -8.58 -28.73
N LYS A 263 2.87 -9.48 -29.05
CA LYS A 263 2.58 -10.63 -29.93
C LYS A 263 1.60 -11.62 -29.29
N GLY A 264 1.45 -11.58 -27.97
CA GLY A 264 0.62 -12.52 -27.22
C GLY A 264 1.28 -13.89 -27.07
N PRO A 265 0.63 -14.82 -26.33
CA PRO A 265 1.07 -16.19 -26.18
C PRO A 265 0.96 -17.01 -27.48
#